data_AF-T0YEZ8-F1
#
_entry.id   AF-T0YEZ8-F1
#
_cell.length_a   1.000
_cell.length_b   1.000
_cell.length_c   1.000
_cell.angle_alpha   90.00
_cell.angle_beta   90.00
_cell.angle_gamma   90.00
#
_symmetry.space_group_name_H-M   'P 1'
#
loop_
_entity.id
_entity.type
_entity.pdbx_description
1 polymer ?
#
loop_
_entity_poly.entity_id
_entity_poly.type
_entity_poly.pdbx_seq_one_letter_code
_entity_poly.pdbx_strand_id
1 'polypeptide(L)'
;MIEIQEDTKRNLQARLQQLPRGAFRGLDRNEVGGAAPELQDDVYEVHCTLRNTGEKLVFDFSGTSKQSGGFANCGIGGLRSACLMSLMESAALGLPWNAGISSCVEIWTQPGTVNNPTWPAAVSDGITEGAVTTALAASQAVSNWLLASGEMAGKAAANGGNFLGNTLGGLDEKGNIWGTLLLDSLVQSYGPTMHRDAIDMAGAPGIPYTQIVNVEQNE
;
A
#
# COMPACT_ATOMS: atom_id res chain seq x y z
N MET A 1 5.80 -10.85 25.14
CA MET A 1 5.17 -10.60 23.82
C MET A 1 3.97 -9.68 23.92
N ILE A 2 3.02 -9.92 24.85
CA ILE A 2 1.85 -9.04 25.07
C ILE A 2 2.26 -7.63 25.53
N GLU A 3 3.20 -7.51 26.48
CA GLU A 3 3.67 -6.21 26.99
C GLU A 3 4.23 -5.29 25.90
N ILE A 4 5.08 -5.82 25.01
CA ILE A 4 5.65 -5.06 23.87
C ILE A 4 4.55 -4.56 22.93
N GLN A 5 3.47 -5.33 22.72
CA GLN A 5 2.35 -4.91 21.87
C GLN A 5 1.54 -3.77 22.52
N GLU A 6 1.26 -3.87 23.83
CA GLU A 6 0.57 -2.81 24.56
C GLU A 6 1.41 -1.53 24.64
N ASP A 7 2.74 -1.64 24.79
CA ASP A 7 3.65 -0.50 24.75
C ASP A 7 3.66 0.16 23.37
N THR A 8 3.71 -0.64 22.31
CA THR A 8 3.66 -0.16 20.93
C THR A 8 2.35 0.59 20.67
N LYS A 9 1.22 0.01 21.09
CA LYS A 9 -0.11 0.63 21.01
C LYS A 9 -0.16 1.96 21.75
N ARG A 10 0.26 1.99 23.02
CA ARG A 10 0.26 3.19 23.85
C ARG A 10 1.11 4.32 23.23
N ASN A 11 2.28 3.98 22.69
CA ASN A 11 3.16 4.95 22.04
C ASN A 11 2.55 5.51 20.75
N LEU A 12 1.91 4.67 19.93
CA LEU A 12 1.20 5.14 18.75
C LEU A 12 0.02 6.05 19.14
N GLN A 13 -0.79 5.66 20.12
CA GLN A 13 -1.91 6.47 20.61
C GLN A 13 -1.45 7.83 21.15
N ALA A 14 -0.34 7.89 21.89
CA ALA A 14 0.24 9.15 22.34
C ALA A 14 0.60 10.08 21.16
N ARG A 15 1.16 9.55 20.07
CA ARG A 15 1.38 10.33 18.83
C ARG A 15 0.05 10.77 18.21
N LEU A 16 -0.94 9.88 18.10
CA LEU A 16 -2.25 10.20 17.54
C LEU A 16 -2.97 11.33 18.29
N GLN A 17 -2.77 11.45 19.61
CA GLN A 17 -3.35 12.54 20.41
C GLN A 17 -2.77 13.92 20.08
N GLN A 18 -1.53 13.98 19.61
CA GLN A 18 -0.84 15.23 19.25
C GLN A 18 -1.09 15.65 17.80
N LEU A 19 -1.57 14.73 16.97
CA LEU A 19 -1.81 14.96 15.54
C LEU A 19 -3.23 15.47 15.25
N PRO A 20 -3.44 16.18 14.11
CA PRO A 20 -4.72 16.78 13.77
C PRO A 20 -5.88 15.80 13.80
N ARG A 21 -7.03 16.30 14.26
CA ARG A 21 -8.35 15.69 14.08
C ARG A 21 -8.98 16.23 12.81
N GLY A 22 -9.67 15.38 12.07
CA GLY A 22 -10.32 15.78 10.81
C GLY A 22 -10.50 14.61 9.87
N ALA A 23 -10.95 14.92 8.66
CA ALA A 23 -11.09 13.97 7.56
C ALA A 23 -10.12 14.37 6.44
N PHE A 24 -9.19 13.47 6.12
CA PHE A 24 -8.16 13.69 5.12
C PHE A 24 -8.34 12.65 4.02
N ARG A 25 -8.35 13.09 2.77
CA ARG A 25 -8.74 12.25 1.64
C ARG A 25 -7.53 11.90 0.78
N GLY A 26 -7.56 10.71 0.22
CA GLY A 26 -6.68 10.25 -0.84
C GLY A 26 -7.47 9.44 -1.85
N LEU A 27 -6.99 9.42 -3.08
CA LEU A 27 -7.58 8.75 -4.22
C LEU A 27 -6.47 8.23 -5.11
N ASP A 28 -6.61 6.99 -5.53
CA ASP A 28 -5.77 6.44 -6.60
C ASP A 28 -6.62 5.64 -7.59
N ARG A 29 -6.08 5.38 -8.77
CA ARG A 29 -6.78 4.72 -9.87
C ARG A 29 -5.97 3.59 -10.45
N ASN A 30 -6.67 2.53 -10.84
CA ASN A 30 -6.10 1.40 -11.56
C ASN A 30 -6.85 1.19 -12.89
N GLU A 31 -6.11 1.04 -13.97
CA GLU A 31 -6.61 0.81 -15.33
C GLU A 31 -6.38 -0.65 -15.79
N VAL A 32 -5.80 -1.50 -14.92
CA VAL A 32 -5.50 -2.90 -15.20
C VAL A 32 -6.75 -3.75 -14.97
N GLY A 33 -7.57 -3.89 -16.00
CA GLY A 33 -8.69 -4.84 -16.03
C GLY A 33 -8.31 -6.25 -16.53
N GLY A 34 -7.12 -6.42 -17.10
CA GLY A 34 -6.65 -7.67 -17.71
C GLY A 34 -6.66 -7.63 -19.24
N ALA A 35 -6.26 -8.73 -19.89
CA ALA A 35 -6.02 -8.75 -21.34
C ALA A 35 -7.30 -8.82 -22.19
N ALA A 36 -8.45 -9.12 -21.59
CA ALA A 36 -9.72 -9.21 -22.30
C ALA A 36 -10.12 -7.82 -22.84
N PRO A 37 -10.47 -7.67 -24.13
CA PRO A 37 -10.76 -6.36 -24.74
C PRO A 37 -11.79 -5.54 -23.98
N GLU A 38 -12.82 -6.19 -23.43
CA GLU A 38 -13.88 -5.56 -22.66
C GLU A 38 -13.44 -4.97 -21.31
N LEU A 39 -12.22 -5.27 -20.87
CA LEU A 39 -11.64 -4.78 -19.61
C LEU A 39 -10.54 -3.72 -19.82
N GLN A 40 -10.24 -3.34 -21.07
CA GLN A 40 -9.11 -2.45 -21.40
C GLN A 40 -9.42 -0.95 -21.23
N ASP A 41 -10.70 -0.56 -21.19
CA ASP A 41 -11.14 0.83 -21.04
C ASP A 41 -11.67 1.17 -19.63
N ASP A 42 -11.66 0.20 -18.72
CA ASP A 42 -12.18 0.35 -17.36
C ASP A 42 -11.16 1.04 -16.44
N VAL A 43 -11.63 2.02 -15.66
CA VAL A 43 -10.84 2.67 -14.61
C VAL A 43 -11.49 2.43 -13.25
N TYR A 44 -10.73 1.84 -12.34
CA TYR A 44 -11.17 1.50 -10.99
C TYR A 44 -10.58 2.48 -9.98
N GLU A 45 -11.43 3.19 -9.25
CA GLU A 45 -11.01 4.17 -8.25
C GLU A 45 -10.97 3.55 -6.85
N VAL A 46 -9.89 3.81 -6.11
CA VAL A 46 -9.80 3.50 -4.67
C VAL A 46 -9.81 4.80 -3.88
N HIS A 47 -10.89 5.02 -3.14
CA HIS A 47 -11.07 6.19 -2.29
C HIS A 47 -10.62 5.85 -0.87
N CYS A 48 -9.92 6.76 -0.19
CA CYS A 48 -9.61 6.62 1.23
C CYS A 48 -9.85 7.93 1.96
N THR A 49 -10.70 7.91 2.98
CA THR A 49 -10.85 8.99 3.95
C THR A 49 -10.27 8.55 5.29
N LEU A 50 -9.15 9.14 5.68
CA LEU A 50 -8.51 8.93 6.97
C LEU A 50 -9.11 9.86 8.02
N ARG A 51 -9.45 9.29 9.19
CA ARG A 51 -9.87 10.04 10.38
C ARG A 51 -9.07 9.60 11.59
N ASN A 52 -8.42 10.54 12.24
CA ASN A 52 -7.75 10.33 13.52
C ASN A 52 -8.71 10.64 14.67
N THR A 53 -8.97 9.67 15.55
CA THR A 53 -9.82 9.85 16.76
C THR A 53 -9.00 10.15 18.02
N GLY A 54 -7.69 9.92 17.97
CA GLY A 54 -6.78 10.02 19.13
C GLY A 54 -6.38 8.69 19.71
N GLU A 55 -7.22 7.70 19.49
CA GLU A 55 -6.97 6.33 19.91
C GLU A 55 -6.83 5.40 18.72
N LYS A 56 -7.47 5.77 17.60
CA LYS A 56 -7.49 5.01 16.36
C LYS A 56 -7.33 5.91 15.14
N LEU A 57 -6.78 5.31 14.09
CA LEU A 57 -6.86 5.77 12.72
C LEU A 57 -7.94 4.97 12.00
N VAL A 58 -9.00 5.64 11.57
CA VAL A 58 -10.09 5.05 10.79
C VAL A 58 -9.83 5.32 9.33
N PHE A 59 -9.60 4.27 8.56
CA PHE A 59 -9.49 4.28 7.10
C PHE A 59 -10.85 3.90 6.50
N ASP A 60 -11.51 4.86 5.87
CA ASP A 60 -12.83 4.68 5.27
C ASP A 60 -12.73 4.66 3.74
N PHE A 61 -13.02 3.49 3.17
CA PHE A 61 -12.93 3.22 1.73
C PHE A 61 -14.28 3.36 1.00
N SER A 62 -15.27 4.01 1.63
CA SER A 62 -16.54 4.31 0.98
C SER A 62 -16.34 5.10 -0.31
N GLY A 63 -17.01 4.68 -1.39
CA GLY A 63 -16.87 5.27 -2.72
C GLY A 63 -15.89 4.53 -3.64
N THR A 64 -15.14 3.55 -3.13
CA THR A 64 -14.30 2.67 -3.96
C THR A 64 -15.12 1.92 -5.01
N SER A 65 -14.58 1.81 -6.23
CA SER A 65 -15.22 1.11 -7.35
C SER A 65 -15.58 -0.33 -7.01
N LYS A 66 -16.64 -0.85 -7.66
CA LYS A 66 -17.01 -2.26 -7.61
C LYS A 66 -15.86 -3.14 -8.11
N GLN A 67 -15.77 -4.36 -7.58
CA GLN A 67 -14.77 -5.34 -8.01
C GLN A 67 -14.72 -5.47 -9.54
N SER A 68 -13.51 -5.52 -10.07
CA SER A 68 -13.25 -5.74 -11.49
C SER A 68 -13.64 -7.15 -11.90
N GLY A 69 -14.06 -7.31 -13.16
CA GLY A 69 -14.15 -8.64 -13.80
C GLY A 69 -12.79 -9.31 -14.02
N GLY A 70 -11.71 -8.53 -13.92
CA GLY A 70 -10.33 -8.95 -14.07
C GLY A 70 -9.67 -9.49 -12.80
N PHE A 71 -8.34 -9.57 -12.85
CA PHE A 71 -7.50 -10.20 -11.83
C PHE A 71 -6.87 -9.24 -10.82
N ALA A 72 -7.02 -7.92 -11.02
CA ALA A 72 -6.40 -6.87 -10.21
C ALA A 72 -7.13 -6.57 -8.88
N ASN A 73 -8.15 -7.35 -8.51
CA ASN A 73 -8.84 -7.13 -7.24
C ASN A 73 -7.94 -7.47 -6.04
N CYS A 74 -7.97 -6.64 -5.01
CA CYS A 74 -7.23 -6.82 -3.77
C CYS A 74 -8.12 -7.36 -2.65
N GLY A 75 -7.84 -8.58 -2.19
CA GLY A 75 -8.51 -9.18 -1.03
C GLY A 75 -8.33 -8.38 0.28
N ILE A 76 -9.15 -8.69 1.29
CA ILE A 76 -9.13 -8.00 2.60
C ILE A 76 -7.76 -8.02 3.29
N GLY A 77 -6.94 -9.04 3.04
CA GLY A 77 -5.56 -9.11 3.54
C GLY A 77 -4.68 -8.01 2.93
N GLY A 78 -4.76 -7.81 1.62
CA GLY A 78 -4.06 -6.75 0.91
C GLY A 78 -4.53 -5.36 1.35
N LEU A 79 -5.84 -5.17 1.55
CA LEU A 79 -6.40 -3.90 2.07
C LEU A 79 -5.83 -3.54 3.44
N ARG A 80 -5.76 -4.52 4.35
CA ARG A 80 -5.19 -4.34 5.70
C ARG A 80 -3.71 -3.99 5.61
N SER A 81 -2.95 -4.74 4.80
CA SER A 81 -1.52 -4.49 4.59
C SER A 81 -1.28 -3.11 4.02
N ALA A 82 -2.09 -2.67 3.04
CA ALA A 82 -2.01 -1.34 2.44
C ALA A 82 -2.18 -0.20 3.47
N CYS A 83 -3.16 -0.34 4.37
CA CYS A 83 -3.36 0.63 5.46
C CYS A 83 -2.14 0.67 6.39
N LEU A 84 -1.62 -0.48 6.81
CA LEU A 84 -0.46 -0.54 7.70
C LEU A 84 0.80 0.00 7.01
N MET A 85 1.02 -0.34 5.74
CA MET A 85 2.14 0.14 4.94
C MET A 85 2.20 1.66 4.88
N SER A 86 1.05 2.32 4.72
CA SER A 86 0.96 3.80 4.72
C SER A 86 1.44 4.46 6.03
N LEU A 87 1.50 3.70 7.12
CA LEU A 87 1.92 4.18 8.45
C LEU A 87 3.39 3.92 8.76
N MET A 88 4.02 2.94 8.09
CA MET A 88 5.34 2.40 8.43
C MET A 88 6.43 3.48 8.44
N GLU A 89 6.46 4.30 7.41
CA GLU A 89 7.48 5.35 7.20
C GLU A 89 7.02 6.71 7.75
N SER A 90 5.85 6.75 8.39
CA SER A 90 5.14 7.98 8.75
C SER A 90 4.79 8.00 10.24
N ALA A 91 3.50 7.92 10.62
CA ALA A 91 3.05 8.02 12.01
C ALA A 91 3.57 6.90 12.92
N ALA A 92 3.87 5.72 12.36
CA ALA A 92 4.42 4.58 13.10
C ALA A 92 5.95 4.46 13.00
N LEU A 93 6.63 5.42 12.36
CA LEU A 93 8.08 5.38 12.19
C LEU A 93 8.81 5.27 13.54
N GLY A 94 9.72 4.31 13.65
CA GLY A 94 10.49 4.04 14.87
C GLY A 94 9.73 3.30 15.98
N LEU A 95 8.50 2.85 15.73
CA LEU A 95 7.80 1.93 16.63
C LEU A 95 8.10 0.47 16.27
N PRO A 96 8.12 -0.46 17.25
CA PRO A 96 8.26 -1.89 16.95
C PRO A 96 7.09 -2.38 16.08
N TRP A 97 7.39 -3.06 14.96
CA TRP A 97 6.36 -3.54 14.05
C TRP A 97 5.67 -4.80 14.61
N ASN A 98 4.48 -4.64 15.16
CA ASN A 98 3.69 -5.72 15.75
C ASN A 98 2.19 -5.37 15.82
N ALA A 99 1.38 -6.27 16.39
CA ALA A 99 -0.07 -6.13 16.48
C ALA A 99 -0.56 -4.89 17.26
N GLY A 100 0.29 -4.26 18.07
CA GLY A 100 -0.01 -3.00 18.75
C GLY A 100 -0.34 -1.88 17.75
N ILE A 101 0.35 -1.82 16.61
CA ILE A 101 0.07 -0.85 15.54
C ILE A 101 -1.29 -1.15 14.90
N SER A 102 -1.51 -2.41 14.48
CA SER A 102 -2.78 -2.78 13.85
C SER A 102 -3.97 -2.66 14.78
N SER A 103 -3.78 -2.76 16.10
CA SER A 103 -4.84 -2.54 17.10
C SER A 103 -5.33 -1.08 17.14
N CYS A 104 -4.53 -0.14 16.64
CA CYS A 104 -4.88 1.28 16.50
C CYS A 104 -5.49 1.61 15.13
N VAL A 105 -5.68 0.62 14.25
CA VAL A 105 -6.21 0.82 12.90
C VAL A 105 -7.61 0.23 12.82
N GLU A 106 -8.54 1.00 12.29
CA GLU A 106 -9.90 0.57 11.98
C GLU A 106 -10.15 0.79 10.49
N ILE A 107 -10.75 -0.20 9.82
CA ILE A 107 -10.98 -0.17 8.38
C ILE A 107 -12.46 -0.30 8.13
N TRP A 108 -13.03 0.69 7.44
CA TRP A 108 -14.41 0.67 6.95
C TRP A 108 -14.37 0.46 5.45
N THR A 109 -14.97 -0.62 4.98
CA THR A 109 -15.01 -0.99 3.56
C THR A 109 -16.31 -1.74 3.26
N GLN A 110 -16.66 -1.85 1.98
CA GLN A 110 -17.87 -2.53 1.51
C GLN A 110 -17.46 -3.81 0.77
N PRO A 111 -18.05 -4.98 1.08
CA PRO A 111 -17.85 -6.18 0.27
C PRO A 111 -18.27 -5.95 -1.18
N GLY A 112 -17.51 -6.50 -2.12
CA GLY A 112 -17.80 -6.38 -3.55
C GLY A 112 -17.11 -5.21 -4.24
N THR A 113 -16.16 -4.55 -3.58
CA THR A 113 -15.30 -3.49 -4.16
C THR A 113 -13.97 -4.05 -4.65
N VAL A 114 -13.25 -3.29 -5.48
CA VAL A 114 -11.91 -3.71 -5.97
C VAL A 114 -10.91 -4.00 -4.87
N ASN A 115 -11.06 -3.42 -3.68
CA ASN A 115 -10.18 -3.63 -2.53
C ASN A 115 -10.82 -4.45 -1.39
N ASN A 116 -12.01 -5.01 -1.62
CA ASN A 116 -12.65 -5.99 -0.74
C ASN A 116 -13.61 -6.88 -1.55
N PRO A 117 -13.08 -7.61 -2.55
CA PRO A 117 -13.89 -8.39 -3.48
C PRO A 117 -14.57 -9.56 -2.77
N THR A 118 -15.70 -9.98 -3.34
CA THR A 118 -16.37 -11.23 -2.99
C THR A 118 -16.20 -12.25 -4.09
N TRP A 119 -16.23 -13.54 -3.71
CA TRP A 119 -16.24 -14.64 -4.68
C TRP A 119 -17.32 -14.41 -5.76
N PRO A 120 -17.03 -14.65 -7.05
CA PRO A 120 -15.87 -15.33 -7.63
C PRO A 120 -14.75 -14.40 -8.17
N ALA A 121 -14.64 -13.15 -7.73
CA ALA A 121 -13.60 -12.24 -8.26
C ALA A 121 -12.18 -12.81 -8.13
N ALA A 122 -11.39 -12.66 -9.19
CA ALA A 122 -9.99 -13.05 -9.22
C ALA A 122 -9.12 -12.03 -8.48
N VAL A 123 -8.13 -12.54 -7.74
CA VAL A 123 -7.21 -11.76 -6.89
C VAL A 123 -5.74 -12.11 -7.13
N SER A 124 -5.42 -12.75 -8.26
CA SER A 124 -4.06 -13.24 -8.53
C SER A 124 -3.03 -12.12 -8.67
N ASP A 125 -3.47 -10.94 -9.11
CA ASP A 125 -2.65 -9.71 -9.18
C ASP A 125 -3.01 -8.73 -8.04
N GLY A 126 -3.73 -9.23 -7.03
CA GLY A 126 -4.30 -8.40 -5.98
C GLY A 126 -3.28 -7.75 -5.07
N ILE A 127 -2.10 -8.35 -4.91
CA ILE A 127 -1.01 -7.76 -4.10
C ILE A 127 -0.21 -6.74 -4.91
N THR A 128 0.02 -7.05 -6.18
CA THR A 128 0.92 -6.34 -7.09
C THR A 128 0.26 -5.12 -7.72
N GLU A 129 -1.06 -5.17 -7.93
CA GLU A 129 -1.82 -4.04 -8.46
C GLU A 129 -2.82 -3.49 -7.45
N GLY A 130 -3.82 -4.28 -7.07
CA GLY A 130 -4.93 -3.79 -6.23
C GLY A 130 -4.49 -3.27 -4.86
N ALA A 131 -3.55 -3.94 -4.19
CA ALA A 131 -3.04 -3.53 -2.89
C ALA A 131 -2.10 -2.33 -3.00
N VAL A 132 -1.34 -2.21 -4.09
CA VAL A 132 -0.51 -1.02 -4.36
C VAL A 132 -1.39 0.21 -4.55
N THR A 133 -2.40 0.13 -5.42
CA THR A 133 -3.38 1.22 -5.64
C THR A 133 -4.06 1.62 -4.32
N THR A 134 -4.46 0.62 -3.53
CA THR A 134 -5.06 0.84 -2.22
C THR A 134 -4.11 1.53 -1.24
N ALA A 135 -2.84 1.13 -1.25
CA ALA A 135 -1.83 1.70 -0.37
C ALA A 135 -1.44 3.12 -0.77
N LEU A 136 -1.47 3.46 -2.06
CA LEU A 136 -1.23 4.81 -2.56
C LEU A 136 -2.37 5.76 -2.17
N ALA A 137 -3.62 5.33 -2.34
CA ALA A 137 -4.79 6.07 -1.86
C ALA A 137 -4.70 6.32 -0.33
N ALA A 138 -4.34 5.29 0.44
CA ALA A 138 -4.13 5.40 1.89
C ALA A 138 -2.96 6.32 2.25
N SER A 139 -1.83 6.19 1.56
CA SER A 139 -0.62 7.00 1.77
C SER A 139 -0.83 8.47 1.42
N GLN A 140 -1.64 8.77 0.41
CA GLN A 140 -2.03 10.13 0.07
C GLN A 140 -2.92 10.72 1.17
N ALA A 141 -3.89 9.97 1.71
CA ALA A 141 -4.70 10.41 2.84
C ALA A 141 -3.85 10.67 4.10
N VAL A 142 -2.88 9.78 4.39
CA VAL A 142 -1.91 9.96 5.48
C VAL A 142 -1.02 11.18 5.26
N SER A 143 -0.50 11.38 4.05
CA SER A 143 0.35 12.53 3.74
C SER A 143 -0.41 13.84 3.88
N ASN A 144 -1.65 13.92 3.39
CA ASN A 144 -2.52 15.09 3.59
C ASN A 144 -2.80 15.37 5.07
N TRP A 145 -2.99 14.32 5.87
CA TRP A 145 -3.13 14.44 7.33
C TRP A 145 -1.86 14.95 8.02
N LEU A 146 -0.69 14.44 7.63
CA LEU A 146 0.59 14.87 8.18
C LEU A 146 0.97 16.28 7.76
N LEU A 147 0.64 16.71 6.53
CA LEU A 147 0.83 18.11 6.11
C LEU A 147 0.06 19.09 7.01
N ALA A 148 -1.09 18.69 7.54
CA ALA A 148 -1.85 19.48 8.50
C ALA A 148 -1.27 19.48 9.92
N SER A 149 -0.24 18.67 10.20
CA SER A 149 0.24 18.40 11.57
C SER A 149 1.35 19.30 12.09
N GLY A 150 1.89 20.22 11.29
CA GLY A 150 2.99 21.12 11.69
C GLY A 150 4.30 20.37 11.98
N GLU A 151 4.37 19.67 13.11
CA GLU A 151 5.52 18.90 13.58
C GLU A 151 5.87 17.72 12.67
N MET A 152 4.88 16.96 12.18
CA MET A 152 5.10 15.80 11.30
C MET A 152 4.91 16.12 9.81
N ALA A 153 4.74 17.40 9.43
CA ALA A 153 4.60 17.79 8.02
C ALA A 153 5.80 17.34 7.18
N GLY A 154 7.01 17.33 7.77
CA GLY A 154 8.24 16.86 7.14
C GLY A 154 8.26 15.37 6.78
N LYS A 155 7.31 14.59 7.29
CA LYS A 155 7.14 13.15 7.02
C LYS A 155 6.09 12.84 5.96
N ALA A 156 5.36 13.85 5.48
CA ALA A 156 4.50 13.67 4.32
C ALA A 156 5.36 13.51 3.07
N ALA A 157 5.02 12.51 2.25
CA ALA A 157 5.74 12.22 1.01
C ALA A 157 4.73 12.02 -0.13
N ALA A 158 5.04 12.61 -1.29
CA ALA A 158 4.24 12.40 -2.50
C ALA A 158 4.70 11.12 -3.21
N ASN A 159 4.25 9.97 -2.71
CA ASN A 159 4.62 8.68 -3.27
C ASN A 159 3.73 8.33 -4.47
N GLY A 160 4.36 7.84 -5.52
CA GLY A 160 3.73 7.02 -6.56
C GLY A 160 4.31 5.62 -6.51
N GLY A 161 3.72 4.69 -7.23
CA GLY A 161 4.27 3.35 -7.34
C GLY A 161 3.45 2.47 -8.25
N ASN A 162 4.12 1.54 -8.91
CA ASN A 162 3.51 0.41 -9.58
C ASN A 162 4.40 -0.81 -9.34
N PHE A 163 3.86 -2.01 -9.47
CA PHE A 163 4.69 -3.21 -9.48
C PHE A 163 4.61 -3.86 -10.85
N LEU A 164 5.64 -3.65 -11.66
CA LEU A 164 5.78 -4.35 -12.93
C LEU A 164 6.31 -5.75 -12.67
N GLY A 165 5.39 -6.72 -12.56
CA GLY A 165 5.72 -8.13 -12.37
C GLY A 165 6.28 -8.78 -13.64
N ASN A 166 7.60 -8.86 -13.75
CA ASN A 166 8.27 -9.51 -14.88
C ASN A 166 8.44 -11.01 -14.59
N THR A 167 7.44 -11.79 -14.98
CA THR A 167 7.50 -13.25 -14.87
C THR A 167 8.13 -13.86 -16.11
N LEU A 168 9.13 -14.73 -15.90
CA LEU A 168 9.78 -15.51 -16.95
C LEU A 168 9.63 -16.98 -16.62
N GLY A 169 9.59 -17.83 -17.64
CA GLY A 169 9.58 -19.27 -17.44
C GLY A 169 9.63 -20.02 -18.75
N GLY A 170 9.87 -21.32 -18.66
CA GLY A 170 9.98 -22.18 -19.82
C GLY A 170 10.60 -23.53 -19.49
N LEU A 171 11.29 -24.09 -20.48
CA LEU A 171 12.06 -25.31 -20.36
C LEU A 171 13.55 -24.98 -20.40
N ASP A 172 14.34 -25.61 -19.54
CA ASP A 172 15.80 -25.57 -19.65
C ASP A 172 16.31 -26.47 -20.78
N GLU A 173 17.62 -26.47 -21.03
CA GLU A 173 18.25 -27.32 -22.07
C GLU A 173 18.02 -28.82 -21.87
N LYS A 174 17.68 -29.25 -20.65
CA LYS A 174 17.41 -30.64 -20.27
C LYS A 174 15.91 -30.96 -20.27
N GLY A 175 15.06 -30.00 -20.60
CA GLY A 175 13.60 -30.13 -20.61
C GLY A 175 12.93 -29.98 -19.25
N ASN A 176 13.62 -29.47 -18.21
CA ASN A 176 13.00 -29.20 -16.91
C ASN A 176 12.23 -27.88 -16.95
N ILE A 177 11.09 -27.83 -16.26
CA ILE A 177 10.30 -26.60 -16.09
C ILE A 177 11.01 -25.66 -15.12
N TRP A 178 11.14 -24.40 -15.50
CA TRP A 178 11.59 -23.33 -14.62
C TRP A 178 10.69 -22.11 -14.74
N GLY A 179 10.69 -21.29 -13.69
CA GLY A 179 9.99 -20.01 -13.66
C GLY A 179 10.61 -19.10 -12.60
N THR A 180 10.63 -17.80 -12.88
CA THR A 180 11.13 -16.78 -11.96
C THR A 180 10.31 -15.50 -12.10
N LEU A 181 10.43 -14.64 -11.09
CA LEU A 181 9.92 -13.27 -11.10
C LEU A 181 11.12 -12.37 -10.90
N LEU A 182 11.43 -11.53 -11.90
CA LEU A 182 12.49 -10.54 -11.76
C LEU A 182 12.01 -9.46 -10.79
N LEU A 183 12.79 -9.23 -9.74
CA LEU A 183 12.46 -8.31 -8.65
C LEU A 183 13.11 -6.93 -8.81
N ASP A 184 13.84 -6.69 -9.90
CA ASP A 184 14.49 -5.43 -10.22
C ASP A 184 13.49 -4.25 -10.23
N SER A 185 12.24 -4.50 -10.62
CA SER A 185 11.13 -3.53 -10.61
C SER A 185 10.68 -3.12 -9.19
N LEU A 186 11.14 -3.79 -8.12
CA LEU A 186 10.93 -3.32 -6.76
C LEU A 186 11.80 -2.12 -6.39
N VAL A 187 12.84 -1.81 -7.18
CA VAL A 187 13.63 -0.62 -6.93
C VAL A 187 12.93 0.58 -7.54
N GLN A 188 12.07 1.17 -6.71
CA GLN A 188 11.29 2.36 -7.03
C GLN A 188 11.93 3.59 -6.39
N SER A 189 11.32 4.74 -6.66
CA SER A 189 11.73 6.00 -6.07
C SER A 189 10.90 6.31 -4.83
N TYR A 190 11.52 6.93 -3.84
CA TYR A 190 10.79 7.51 -2.71
C TYR A 190 10.35 8.93 -3.06
N GLY A 191 9.09 9.26 -2.79
CA GLY A 191 8.51 10.56 -3.12
C GLY A 191 9.23 11.74 -2.45
N PRO A 192 9.15 12.95 -3.04
CA PRO A 192 9.70 14.14 -2.42
C PRO A 192 8.96 14.47 -1.12
N THR A 193 9.65 15.16 -0.21
CA THR A 193 9.06 15.75 1.00
C THR A 193 9.23 17.27 0.97
N MET A 194 8.67 17.98 1.97
CA MET A 194 8.83 19.44 2.05
C MET A 194 10.28 19.93 2.22
N HIS A 195 11.23 19.03 2.50
CA HIS A 195 12.63 19.39 2.80
C HIS A 195 13.64 18.81 1.81
N ARG A 196 13.22 17.91 0.92
CA ARG A 196 14.12 17.22 0.01
C ARG A 196 13.38 16.72 -1.23
N ASP A 197 14.13 16.66 -2.31
CA ASP A 197 13.69 16.02 -3.54
C ASP A 197 13.48 14.51 -3.34
N ALA A 198 12.85 13.89 -4.34
CA ALA A 198 12.66 12.46 -4.42
C ALA A 198 14.02 11.73 -4.35
N ILE A 199 13.99 10.49 -3.85
CA ILE A 199 15.17 9.64 -3.82
C ILE A 199 15.02 8.60 -4.92
N ASP A 200 15.89 8.68 -5.92
CA ASP A 200 15.98 7.66 -6.95
C ASP A 200 16.40 6.32 -6.34
N MET A 201 15.80 5.23 -6.80
CA MET A 201 16.21 3.87 -6.48
C MET A 201 16.27 3.56 -4.96
N ALA A 202 15.30 4.08 -4.21
CA ALA A 202 15.21 3.95 -2.75
C ALA A 202 14.52 2.67 -2.26
N GLY A 203 13.97 1.87 -3.19
CA GLY A 203 13.15 0.70 -2.89
C GLY A 203 11.66 0.97 -3.07
N ALA A 204 10.84 -0.02 -2.75
CA ALA A 204 9.38 0.08 -2.89
C ALA A 204 8.76 0.55 -1.55
N PRO A 205 7.65 1.30 -1.58
CA PRO A 205 6.92 1.64 -0.35
C PRO A 205 6.61 0.38 0.48
N GLY A 206 6.94 0.37 1.77
CA GLY A 206 6.77 -0.79 2.64
C GLY A 206 7.83 -1.88 2.53
N ILE A 207 8.75 -1.76 1.58
CA ILE A 207 9.94 -2.61 1.40
C ILE A 207 11.18 -1.70 1.29
N PRO A 208 11.50 -0.93 2.35
CA PRO A 208 12.56 0.10 2.27
C PRO A 208 13.99 -0.46 2.19
N TYR A 209 14.17 -1.78 2.28
CA TYR A 209 15.46 -2.46 2.20
C TYR A 209 15.59 -3.30 0.91
N THR A 210 14.93 -2.90 -0.18
CA THR A 210 15.06 -3.57 -1.47
C THR A 210 16.52 -3.59 -1.94
N GLN A 211 16.96 -4.72 -2.47
CA GLN A 211 18.23 -4.87 -3.18
C GLN A 211 17.95 -5.36 -4.59
N ILE A 212 18.64 -4.78 -5.58
CA ILE A 212 18.67 -5.29 -6.96
C ILE A 212 19.71 -6.40 -7.09
N VAL A 213 19.40 -7.36 -7.95
CA VAL A 213 20.29 -8.46 -8.29
C VAL A 213 21.29 -7.96 -9.35
N ASN A 214 22.55 -8.42 -9.29
CA ASN A 214 23.51 -8.11 -10.34
C ASN A 214 23.05 -8.71 -11.68
N VAL A 215 23.27 -8.01 -12.78
CA VAL A 215 22.90 -8.52 -14.12
C VAL A 215 23.53 -9.88 -14.42
N GLU A 216 24.79 -10.08 -14.04
CA GLU A 216 25.53 -11.35 -14.21
C GLU A 216 24.90 -12.54 -13.46
N GLN A 217 24.09 -12.26 -12.43
CA GLN A 217 23.38 -13.28 -11.66
C GLN A 217 22.01 -13.61 -12.28
N ASN A 218 21.48 -12.73 -13.13
CA ASN A 218 20.21 -12.89 -13.86
C ASN A 218 20.40 -13.52 -15.27
N GLU A 219 21.60 -13.43 -15.85
CA GLU A 219 21.99 -14.09 -17.12
C GLU A 219 22.20 -15.61 -16.96
#